data_AF-A0AAD5ATA0-F1
#
_entry.id   AF-A0AAD5ATA0-F1
#
_cell.length_a   1.000
_cell.length_b   1.000
_cell.length_c   1.000
_cell.angle_alpha   90.00
_cell.angle_beta   90.00
_cell.angle_gamma   90.00
#
_symmetry.space_group_name_H-M   'P 1'
#
loop_
_entity.id
_entity.type
_entity.pdbx_description
1 polymer ?
#
loop_
_entity_poly.entity_id
_entity_poly.type
_entity_poly.pdbx_seq_one_letter_code
_entity_poly.pdbx_strand_id
1 'polypeptide(L)'
;LQLVQNAAARVLTRSRKYDHITPILSSLHWLRVNLLTRYNPSRSLRSQNSGLLVLPTIAKSTKSGRAFSHLAPKLWNSLPDNVRGSNTLSQFKCRLKTYLFSKAY
;
A
#
# COMPACT_ATOMS: atom_id res chain seq x y z
N LEU A 1 17.61 0.90 8.25
CA LEU A 1 16.19 1.29 8.02
C LEU A 1 15.93 2.75 8.44
N GLN A 2 16.18 3.14 9.70
CA GLN A 2 15.90 4.50 10.24
C GLN A 2 16.48 5.67 9.44
N LEU A 3 17.72 5.61 8.94
CA LEU A 3 18.34 6.71 8.19
C LEU A 3 17.58 7.09 6.91
N VAL A 4 17.05 6.09 6.19
CA VAL A 4 16.22 6.30 5.00
C VAL A 4 14.87 6.90 5.37
N GLN A 5 14.30 6.49 6.52
CA GLN A 5 13.05 7.06 7.02
C GLN A 5 13.23 8.53 7.40
N ASN A 6 14.32 8.86 8.08
CA ASN A 6 14.67 10.22 8.50
C ASN A 6 14.94 11.11 7.29
N ALA A 7 15.70 10.64 6.30
CA ALA A 7 15.95 11.37 5.06
C ALA A 7 14.66 11.63 4.28
N ALA A 8 13.79 10.63 4.14
CA ALA A 8 12.50 10.79 3.47
C ALA A 8 11.57 11.76 4.20
N ALA A 9 11.50 11.69 5.54
CA ALA A 9 10.74 12.63 6.35
C ALA A 9 11.21 14.07 6.11
N ARG A 10 12.53 14.31 6.10
CA ARG A 10 13.09 15.65 5.85
C ARG A 10 12.82 16.18 4.45
N VAL A 11 12.88 15.33 3.43
CA VAL A 11 12.60 15.72 2.04
C VAL A 11 11.13 16.14 1.87
N LEU A 12 10.21 15.42 2.52
CA LEU A 12 8.78 15.72 2.44
C LEU A 12 8.41 17.00 3.17
N THR A 13 8.99 17.25 4.34
CA THR A 13 8.70 18.46 5.15
C THR A 13 9.62 19.64 4.83
N ARG A 14 10.58 19.47 3.92
CA ARG A 14 11.65 20.44 3.60
C ARG A 14 12.39 20.99 4.82
N SER A 15 12.49 20.19 5.88
CA SER A 15 13.26 20.54 7.09
C SER A 15 14.77 20.49 6.84
N ARG A 16 15.53 21.32 7.55
CA ARG A 16 16.99 21.43 7.40
C ARG A 16 17.68 20.18 7.92
N LYS A 17 18.94 19.97 7.51
CA LYS A 17 19.73 18.76 7.86
C LYS A 17 19.90 18.55 9.37
N TYR A 18 19.99 19.66 10.11
CA TYR A 18 20.30 19.68 11.54
C TYR A 18 19.07 19.82 12.44
N ASP A 19 17.87 20.03 11.87
CA ASP A 19 16.65 20.14 12.68
C ASP A 19 16.39 18.82 13.41
N HIS A 20 15.85 18.89 14.63
CA HIS A 20 15.54 17.68 15.39
C HIS A 20 14.53 16.81 14.63
N ILE A 21 14.89 15.53 14.40
CA ILE A 21 14.06 14.61 13.60
C ILE A 21 12.83 14.12 14.38
N THR A 22 12.90 14.06 15.70
CA THR A 22 11.86 13.53 16.59
C THR A 22 10.52 14.28 16.49
N PRO A 23 10.45 15.62 16.56
CA PRO A 23 9.17 16.34 16.37
C PRO A 23 8.63 16.22 14.94
N ILE A 24 9.49 16.03 13.93
CA ILE A 24 9.09 15.82 12.54
C ILE A 24 8.47 14.44 12.37
N LEU A 25 9.05 13.40 12.97
CA LEU A 25 8.48 12.06 12.96
C LEU A 25 7.16 12.01 13.75
N SER A 26 7.07 12.77 14.85
CA SER A 26 5.85 12.91 15.65
C SER A 26 4.76 13.69 14.92
N SER A 27 5.10 14.78 14.20
CA SER A 27 4.13 15.54 13.39
C SER A 27 3.70 14.78 12.14
N LEU A 28 4.58 13.93 11.60
CA LEU A 28 4.22 12.95 10.58
C LEU A 28 3.30 11.85 11.12
N HIS A 29 3.29 11.63 12.45
CA HIS A 29 2.52 10.71 13.29
C HIS A 29 2.44 9.21 12.82
N TRP A 30 2.60 8.88 11.54
CA TRP A 30 2.25 7.57 10.93
C TRP A 30 2.55 7.50 9.42
N LEU A 31 3.71 7.96 8.91
CA LEU A 31 4.03 7.75 7.48
C LEU A 31 4.14 6.25 7.08
N ARG A 32 3.97 5.32 8.01
CA ARG A 32 3.85 3.87 7.82
C ARG A 32 2.89 3.41 8.92
N VAL A 33 1.62 3.14 8.68
CA VAL A 33 1.06 1.77 8.60
C VAL A 33 -0.36 1.80 7.98
N ASN A 34 -1.00 2.97 7.89
CA ASN A 34 -2.39 3.10 7.40
C ASN A 34 -2.54 3.25 5.87
N LEU A 35 -1.50 2.92 5.09
CA LEU A 35 -1.59 3.01 3.63
C LEU A 35 -2.34 1.83 3.01
N LEU A 36 -2.48 0.71 3.74
CA LEU A 36 -3.18 -0.49 3.30
C LEU A 36 -4.17 -0.91 4.40
N THR A 37 -5.23 -0.13 4.59
CA THR A 37 -6.32 -0.51 5.48
C THR A 37 -7.25 -1.51 4.78
N ARG A 38 -7.77 -2.50 5.53
CA ARG A 38 -8.80 -3.39 4.99
C ARG A 38 -10.05 -2.59 4.63
N TYR A 39 -10.66 -2.97 3.51
CA TYR A 39 -11.97 -2.45 3.14
C TYR A 39 -13.02 -2.85 4.20
N ASN A 40 -13.65 -1.85 4.83
CA ASN A 40 -14.69 -2.05 5.83
C ASN A 40 -15.96 -1.29 5.42
N PRO A 41 -16.91 -1.94 4.71
CA PRO A 41 -18.15 -1.30 4.30
C PRO A 41 -19.09 -1.11 5.50
N SER A 42 -19.87 -0.01 5.52
CA SER A 42 -20.82 0.30 6.61
C SER A 42 -21.97 -0.72 6.75
N ARG A 43 -22.18 -1.58 5.75
CA ARG A 43 -23.17 -2.67 5.76
C ARG A 43 -22.46 -3.97 5.38
N SER A 44 -22.86 -5.08 5.98
CA SER A 44 -22.37 -6.41 5.62
C SER A 44 -22.67 -6.72 4.15
N LEU A 45 -21.61 -6.86 3.34
CA LEU A 45 -21.69 -7.21 1.93
C LEU A 45 -21.04 -8.59 1.70
N ARG A 46 -21.54 -9.34 0.70
CA ARG A 46 -20.96 -10.64 0.33
C ARG A 46 -19.48 -10.56 -0.07
N SER A 47 -19.01 -9.38 -0.53
CA SER A 47 -17.61 -9.11 -0.88
C SER A 47 -16.73 -8.66 0.30
N GLN A 48 -17.28 -8.48 1.51
CA GLN A 48 -16.55 -8.00 2.69
C GLN A 48 -15.36 -8.91 3.04
N ASN A 49 -15.48 -10.22 2.84
CA ASN A 49 -14.45 -11.19 3.18
C ASN A 49 -13.44 -11.46 2.05
N SER A 50 -13.50 -10.73 0.93
CA SER A 50 -12.63 -10.95 -0.24
C SER A 50 -11.19 -10.39 -0.09
N GLY A 51 -10.86 -9.78 1.05
CA GLY A 51 -9.51 -9.28 1.33
C GLY A 51 -9.10 -8.04 0.52
N LEU A 52 -10.08 -7.20 0.16
CA LEU A 52 -9.84 -5.95 -0.57
C LEU A 52 -9.20 -4.87 0.31
N LEU A 53 -8.36 -4.04 -0.31
CA LEU A 53 -7.71 -2.91 0.34
C LEU A 53 -8.40 -1.61 -0.06
N VAL A 54 -8.56 -0.69 0.90
CA VAL A 54 -9.05 0.67 0.62
C VAL A 54 -8.02 1.38 -0.25
N LEU A 55 -8.46 1.84 -1.42
CA LEU A 55 -7.64 2.71 -2.26
C LEU A 55 -7.61 4.11 -1.62
N PRO A 56 -6.45 4.62 -1.18
CA PRO A 56 -6.37 6.00 -0.72
C PRO A 56 -6.72 6.93 -1.87
N THR A 57 -7.77 7.74 -1.68
CA THR A 57 -8.19 8.78 -2.64
C THR A 57 -7.12 9.86 -2.71
N ILE A 58 -6.44 9.95 -3.86
CA ILE A 58 -5.43 10.98 -4.10
C ILE A 58 -6.15 12.22 -4.63
N ALA A 59 -6.07 13.34 -3.92
CA ALA A 59 -6.78 14.57 -4.27
C ALA A 59 -6.38 15.11 -5.65
N LYS A 60 -5.08 15.35 -5.90
CA LYS A 60 -4.50 15.71 -7.21
C LYS A 60 -2.98 15.48 -7.14
N SER A 61 -2.39 14.69 -8.05
CA SER A 61 -0.99 14.77 -8.52
C SER A 61 -0.56 13.46 -9.19
N THR A 62 -0.11 13.55 -10.43
CA THR A 62 0.43 12.47 -11.26
C THR A 62 1.64 11.77 -10.63
N LYS A 63 2.35 12.43 -9.70
CA LYS A 63 3.54 11.86 -9.02
C LYS A 63 3.18 10.86 -7.90
N SER A 64 2.12 11.11 -7.12
CA SER A 64 1.72 10.20 -6.04
C SER A 64 0.90 9.01 -6.52
N GLY A 65 0.26 9.10 -7.69
CA GLY A 65 -0.40 7.95 -8.33
C GLY A 65 0.54 6.80 -8.71
N ARG A 66 1.85 7.06 -8.76
CA ARG A 66 2.89 6.04 -8.98
C ARG A 66 3.50 5.50 -7.68
N ALA A 67 3.15 6.07 -6.52
CA ALA A 67 3.68 5.63 -5.25
C ALA A 67 3.18 4.20 -4.93
N PHE A 68 4.03 3.40 -4.27
CA PHE A 68 3.68 2.05 -3.86
C PHE A 68 2.38 2.02 -3.05
N SER A 69 2.14 3.02 -2.20
CA SER A 69 0.90 3.16 -1.42
C SER A 69 -0.38 3.25 -2.24
N HIS A 70 -0.31 3.70 -3.49
CA HIS A 70 -1.47 3.78 -4.38
C HIS A 70 -1.54 2.60 -5.36
N LEU A 71 -0.40 2.21 -5.93
CA LEU A 71 -0.35 1.11 -6.90
C LEU A 71 -0.50 -0.26 -6.25
N ALA A 72 0.05 -0.48 -5.05
CA ALA A 72 -0.07 -1.76 -4.36
C ALA A 72 -1.53 -2.19 -4.11
N PRO A 73 -2.42 -1.36 -3.52
CA PRO A 73 -3.82 -1.76 -3.33
C PRO A 73 -4.57 -1.87 -4.67
N LYS A 74 -4.24 -1.03 -5.66
CA LYS A 74 -4.83 -1.11 -7.01
C LYS A 74 -4.50 -2.43 -7.70
N LEU A 75 -3.23 -2.85 -7.65
CA LEU A 75 -2.76 -4.10 -8.23
C LEU A 75 -3.32 -5.29 -7.45
N TRP A 76 -3.30 -5.24 -6.11
CA TRP A 76 -3.87 -6.29 -5.27
C TRP A 76 -5.35 -6.54 -5.55
N ASN A 77 -6.16 -5.47 -5.62
CA ASN A 77 -7.59 -5.57 -5.92
C ASN A 77 -7.87 -6.05 -7.36
N SER A 78 -6.90 -5.95 -8.28
CA SER A 78 -7.01 -6.48 -9.65
C SER A 78 -6.71 -7.99 -9.76
N LEU A 79 -6.28 -8.62 -8.66
CA LEU A 79 -5.99 -10.06 -8.62
C LEU A 79 -7.27 -10.88 -8.37
N PRO A 80 -7.42 -12.04 -9.02
CA PRO A 80 -8.54 -12.94 -8.76
C PRO A 80 -8.46 -13.56 -7.36
N ASP A 81 -9.62 -13.95 -6.81
CA ASP A 81 -9.76 -14.44 -5.43
C ASP A 81 -8.94 -15.71 -5.16
N ASN A 82 -8.76 -16.57 -6.16
CA ASN A 82 -7.89 -17.75 -6.07
C ASN A 82 -6.42 -17.38 -5.76
N VAL A 83 -5.92 -16.25 -6.26
CA VAL A 83 -4.56 -15.75 -5.97
C VAL A 83 -4.52 -15.09 -4.60
N ARG A 84 -5.52 -14.28 -4.24
CA ARG A 84 -5.57 -13.58 -2.94
C ARG A 84 -5.81 -14.51 -1.76
N GLY A 85 -6.63 -15.54 -1.93
CA GLY A 85 -6.97 -16.54 -0.92
C GLY A 85 -5.93 -17.65 -0.75
N SER A 86 -4.66 -17.40 -1.06
CA SER A 86 -3.57 -18.35 -0.81
C SER A 86 -3.14 -18.33 0.66
N ASN A 87 -2.98 -19.51 1.27
CA ASN A 87 -2.67 -19.61 2.70
C ASN A 87 -1.16 -19.48 2.99
N THR A 88 -0.31 -19.63 1.96
CA THR A 88 1.14 -19.52 2.09
C THR A 88 1.75 -18.68 0.99
N LEU A 89 2.94 -18.10 1.25
CA LEU A 89 3.68 -17.29 0.26
C LEU A 89 4.06 -18.10 -0.99
N SER A 90 4.37 -19.39 -0.84
CA SER A 90 4.72 -20.25 -1.98
C SER A 90 3.51 -20.47 -2.88
N GLN A 91 2.34 -20.76 -2.30
CA GLN A 91 1.08 -20.88 -3.04
C GLN A 91 0.70 -19.57 -3.73
N PHE A 92 0.88 -18.44 -3.05
CA PHE A 92 0.67 -17.11 -3.62
C PHE A 92 1.53 -16.91 -4.87
N LYS A 93 2.84 -17.12 -4.77
CA LYS A 93 3.79 -16.95 -5.88
C LYS A 93 3.46 -17.85 -7.07
N CYS A 94 3.11 -19.12 -6.80
CA CYS A 94 2.72 -20.07 -7.83
C CYS A 94 1.45 -19.62 -8.57
N ARG A 95 0.37 -19.31 -7.84
CA ARG A 95 -0.89 -18.86 -8.44
C ARG A 95 -0.77 -17.52 -9.16
N LEU A 96 0.00 -16.59 -8.60
CA LEU A 96 0.28 -15.30 -9.25
C LEU A 96 1.02 -15.50 -10.57
N LYS A 97 2.04 -16.36 -10.58
CA LYS A 97 2.77 -16.72 -11.82
C LYS A 97 1.79 -17.26 -12.86
N THR A 98 1.01 -18.29 -12.53
CA THR A 98 0.04 -18.90 -13.44
C THR A 98 -0.94 -17.87 -14.00
N TYR A 99 -1.50 -16.99 -13.16
CA TYR A 99 -2.42 -15.94 -13.58
C TYR A 99 -1.76 -14.94 -14.54
N LEU A 100 -0.54 -14.48 -14.24
CA LEU A 100 0.17 -13.52 -15.08
C LEU A 100 0.55 -14.11 -16.45
N PHE A 101 0.93 -15.39 -16.49
CA PHE A 101 1.17 -16.10 -17.75
C PHE A 101 -0.10 -16.21 -18.58
N SER A 102 -1.22 -16.67 -17.99
CA SER A 102 -2.52 -16.77 -18.67
C SER A 102 -3.11 -15.43 -19.12
N LYS A 103 -2.67 -14.31 -18.54
CA LYS A 103 -3.12 -12.96 -18.90
C LYS A 103 -2.30 -12.37 -20.05
N ALA A 104 -1.07 -12.83 -20.24
CA ALA A 104 -0.12 -12.28 -21.20
C ALA A 104 -0.06 -13.07 -22.52
N TYR A 105 -0.40 -14.35 -22.47
CA TYR A 105 -0.40 -15.30 -23.60
C TYR A 105 -1.77 -15.97 -23.67
#